data_AF-A0A7I8WW28-F1
#
_entry.id   AF-A0A7I8WW28-F1
#
_cell.length_a   1.000
_cell.length_b   1.000
_cell.length_c   1.000
_cell.angle_alpha   90.00
_cell.angle_beta   90.00
_cell.angle_gamma   90.00
#
_symmetry.space_group_name_H-M   'P 1'
#
loop_
_entity.id
_entity.type
_entity.pdbx_description
1 polymer ?
#
loop_
_entity_poly.entity_id
_entity_poly.type
_entity_poly.pdbx_seq_one_letter_code
_entity_poly.pdbx_strand_id
1 'polypeptide(L)'
;MPSIFSECNKLKEGYDKCFTTFFQQYVNSEYRHRTLQNPCKYLFKLYKDCVEEGLKREKPFEIDLEEMDSGNSEARFLPLESTLEQFQENARHIGIIVSDFTPKSQEVLNQKIHTMISGLQELNSLKNKYSDIRVPLEVLDSLDEGKNPQMYTATCLERTLLKNKEVNGKIELYRKLHAKLLEALGEEMPAETLLYRQNRNLIPSNSEPPRET
;
A
#
# COMPACT_ATOMS: atom_id res chain seq x y z
N MET A 1 -6.39 -11.85 -8.44
CA MET A 1 -6.90 -10.53 -8.89
C MET A 1 -6.10 -10.12 -10.12
N PRO A 2 -6.73 -9.56 -11.16
CA PRO A 2 -5.98 -8.99 -12.27
C PRO A 2 -5.15 -7.78 -11.82
N SER A 3 -4.09 -7.50 -12.57
CA SER A 3 -3.31 -6.28 -12.49
C SER A 3 -4.12 -5.08 -12.99
N ILE A 4 -3.72 -3.88 -12.58
CA ILE A 4 -4.28 -2.60 -13.07
C ILE A 4 -4.23 -2.54 -14.60
N PHE A 5 -3.10 -2.97 -15.18
CA PHE A 5 -2.91 -3.11 -16.61
C PHE A 5 -2.95 -4.57 -17.01
N SER A 6 -3.73 -4.86 -18.06
CA SER A 6 -3.98 -6.22 -18.53
C SER A 6 -2.70 -6.92 -19.03
N GLU A 7 -1.76 -6.16 -19.60
CA GLU A 7 -0.45 -6.63 -20.03
C GLU A 7 0.41 -7.17 -18.87
N CYS A 8 0.25 -6.64 -17.66
CA CYS A 8 1.03 -7.05 -16.49
C CYS A 8 0.42 -8.25 -15.74
N ASN A 9 -0.72 -8.79 -16.19
CA ASN A 9 -1.42 -9.89 -15.52
C ASN A 9 -0.54 -11.13 -15.31
N LYS A 10 0.21 -11.55 -16.33
CA LYS A 10 1.08 -12.73 -16.24
C LYS A 10 2.21 -12.54 -15.23
N LEU A 11 2.78 -11.33 -15.15
CA LEU A 11 3.82 -11.00 -14.18
C LEU A 11 3.26 -11.00 -12.76
N LYS A 12 2.06 -10.45 -12.58
CA LYS A 12 1.34 -10.46 -11.30
C LYS A 12 1.06 -11.87 -10.81
N GLU A 13 0.49 -12.72 -11.67
CA GLU A 13 0.21 -14.12 -11.31
C GLU A 13 1.47 -14.87 -10.88
N GLY A 14 2.59 -14.65 -11.59
CA GLY A 14 3.89 -15.23 -11.24
C GLY A 14 4.39 -14.76 -9.87
N TYR A 15 4.31 -13.46 -9.60
CA TYR A 15 4.70 -12.89 -8.31
C TYR A 15 3.78 -13.37 -7.16
N ASP A 16 2.46 -13.29 -7.32
CA ASP A 16 1.49 -13.68 -6.30
C ASP A 16 1.65 -15.16 -5.92
N LYS A 17 1.87 -16.04 -6.90
CA LYS A 17 2.11 -17.47 -6.67
C LYS A 17 3.42 -17.71 -5.92
N CYS A 18 4.49 -17.02 -6.31
CA CYS A 18 5.77 -17.09 -5.63
C CYS A 18 5.62 -16.63 -4.17
N PHE A 19 5.02 -15.45 -3.96
CA PHE A 19 4.87 -14.86 -2.64
C PHE A 19 4.05 -15.74 -1.71
N THR A 20 2.90 -16.24 -2.17
CA THR A 20 2.03 -17.09 -1.34
C THR A 20 2.75 -18.37 -0.89
N THR A 21 3.50 -18.99 -1.80
CA THR A 21 4.26 -20.22 -1.49
C THR A 21 5.41 -19.92 -0.52
N PHE A 22 6.19 -18.87 -0.82
CA PHE A 22 7.30 -18.45 0.00
C PHE A 22 6.85 -18.04 1.40
N PHE A 23 5.81 -17.22 1.50
CA PHE A 23 5.31 -16.70 2.77
C PHE A 23 4.76 -17.82 3.66
N GLN A 24 4.01 -18.78 3.11
CA GLN A 24 3.55 -19.96 3.86
C GLN A 24 4.72 -20.80 4.39
N GLN A 25 5.78 -20.99 3.58
CA GLN A 25 6.98 -21.70 4.02
C GLN A 25 7.79 -20.89 5.04
N TYR A 26 7.82 -19.57 4.88
CA TYR A 26 8.55 -18.66 5.74
C TYR A 26 7.95 -18.59 7.15
N VAL A 27 6.62 -18.62 7.26
CA VAL A 27 5.90 -18.59 8.55
C VAL A 27 5.83 -19.98 9.21
N ASN A 28 6.11 -21.07 8.48
CA ASN A 28 6.06 -22.42 9.02
C ASN A 28 7.29 -22.76 9.88
N SER A 29 7.06 -23.21 11.12
CA SER A 29 8.11 -23.53 12.10
C SER A 29 9.07 -24.65 11.69
N GLU A 30 8.67 -25.55 10.78
CA GLU A 30 9.51 -26.67 10.32
C GLU A 30 10.51 -26.28 9.21
N TYR A 31 10.41 -25.08 8.64
CA TYR A 31 11.21 -24.70 7.50
C TYR A 31 12.61 -24.22 7.92
N ARG A 32 13.65 -25.00 7.60
CA ARG A 32 15.04 -24.56 7.73
C ARG A 32 15.37 -23.58 6.60
N HIS A 33 15.27 -22.27 6.88
CA HIS A 33 15.67 -21.23 5.93
C HIS A 33 17.16 -21.40 5.58
N ARG A 34 17.46 -21.92 4.38
CA ARG A 34 18.84 -22.04 3.87
C ARG A 34 19.39 -20.72 3.32
N THR A 35 18.52 -19.77 3.01
CA THR A 35 18.90 -18.48 2.42
C THR A 35 17.87 -17.41 2.80
N LEU A 36 18.37 -16.27 3.29
CA LEU A 36 17.60 -15.09 3.72
C LEU A 36 16.99 -14.29 2.54
N GLN A 37 17.35 -14.64 1.31
CA GLN A 37 17.03 -13.81 0.15
C GLN A 37 15.62 -14.12 -0.34
N ASN A 38 14.74 -13.11 -0.35
CA ASN A 38 13.39 -13.23 -0.91
C ASN A 38 13.46 -13.72 -2.38
N PRO A 39 13.03 -14.97 -2.66
CA PRO A 39 13.13 -15.55 -4.00
C PRO A 39 12.21 -14.86 -5.01
N CYS A 40 11.20 -14.14 -4.52
CA CYS A 40 10.23 -13.40 -5.32
C CYS A 40 10.67 -11.97 -5.63
N LYS A 41 11.83 -11.51 -5.12
CA LYS A 41 12.31 -10.12 -5.29
C LYS A 41 12.44 -9.72 -6.76
N TYR A 42 12.96 -10.62 -7.59
CA TYR A 42 13.09 -10.38 -9.02
C TYR A 42 11.73 -10.33 -9.74
N LEU A 43 10.82 -11.25 -9.41
CA LEU A 43 9.47 -11.27 -9.96
C LEU A 43 8.68 -10.01 -9.58
N PHE A 44 8.83 -9.55 -8.34
CA PHE A 44 8.23 -8.31 -7.88
C PHE A 44 8.76 -7.12 -8.68
N LYS A 45 10.07 -7.04 -8.90
CA LYS A 45 10.68 -5.97 -9.71
C LYS A 45 10.12 -5.93 -11.12
N LEU A 46 10.06 -7.06 -11.82
CA LEU A 46 9.49 -7.14 -13.17
C LEU A 46 8.02 -6.68 -13.21
N TYR A 47 7.22 -7.09 -12.22
CA TYR A 47 5.83 -6.66 -12.12
C TYR A 47 5.72 -5.16 -11.83
N LYS A 48 6.52 -4.64 -10.89
CA LYS A 48 6.58 -3.21 -10.54
C LYS A 48 6.92 -2.36 -11.76
N ASP A 49 7.99 -2.72 -12.48
CA ASP A 49 8.45 -1.99 -13.66
C ASP A 49 7.34 -1.92 -14.73
N CYS A 50 6.62 -3.03 -14.98
CA CYS A 50 5.49 -3.08 -15.91
C CYS A 50 4.35 -2.12 -15.52
N VAL A 51 4.00 -2.06 -14.23
CA VAL A 51 2.92 -1.18 -13.75
C VAL A 51 3.34 0.29 -13.83
N GLU A 52 4.58 0.61 -13.49
CA GLU A 52 5.11 1.97 -13.58
C GLU A 52 5.13 2.49 -15.03
N GLU A 53 5.49 1.65 -15.99
CA GLU A 53 5.40 2.01 -17.42
C GLU A 53 3.95 2.27 -17.85
N GLY A 54 3.01 1.43 -17.42
CA GLY A 54 1.58 1.62 -17.70
C GLY A 54 1.03 2.94 -17.13
N LEU A 55 1.41 3.28 -15.89
CA LEU A 55 1.02 4.52 -15.23
C LEU A 55 1.57 5.76 -15.99
N LYS A 56 2.82 5.71 -16.45
CA LYS A 56 3.44 6.78 -17.24
C LYS A 56 2.76 6.98 -18.60
N ARG A 57 2.37 5.88 -19.26
CA ARG A 57 1.78 5.90 -20.61
C ARG A 57 0.34 6.39 -20.60
N GLU A 58 -0.51 5.77 -19.77
CA GLU A 58 -1.95 6.00 -19.85
C GLU A 58 -2.40 7.20 -19.01
N LYS A 59 -1.57 7.66 -18.06
CA LYS A 59 -1.92 8.69 -17.06
C LYS A 59 -3.39 8.61 -16.63
N PRO A 60 -3.88 7.43 -16.20
CA PRO A 60 -5.30 7.27 -15.87
C PRO A 60 -5.71 8.13 -14.66
N PHE A 61 -4.74 8.73 -13.97
CA PHE A 61 -4.91 9.60 -12.82
C PHE A 61 -4.01 10.84 -12.97
N GLU A 62 -4.45 12.00 -12.49
CA GLU A 62 -3.58 13.15 -12.19
C GLU A 62 -2.75 12.85 -10.93
N ILE A 63 -1.89 11.82 -11.02
CA ILE A 63 -0.93 11.49 -9.96
C ILE A 63 0.40 12.14 -10.37
N ASP A 64 0.93 12.97 -9.50
CA ASP A 64 2.27 13.52 -9.65
C ASP A 64 3.29 12.42 -9.35
N LEU A 65 3.82 11.79 -10.40
CA LEU A 65 4.74 10.66 -10.30
C LEU A 65 6.09 11.05 -9.67
N GLU A 66 6.40 12.35 -9.61
CA GLU A 66 7.64 12.87 -9.01
C GLU A 66 7.65 12.74 -7.47
N GLU A 67 6.50 12.64 -6.80
CA GLU A 67 6.42 12.38 -5.35
C GLU A 67 6.71 10.91 -4.97
N MET A 68 6.57 9.98 -5.92
CA MET A 68 6.79 8.54 -5.67
C MET A 68 8.27 8.13 -5.70
N ASP A 69 9.13 8.95 -6.31
CA ASP A 69 10.54 8.63 -6.55
C ASP A 69 11.50 9.13 -5.45
N SER A 70 11.04 9.11 -4.19
CA SER A 70 11.97 9.26 -3.07
C SER A 70 12.78 7.97 -2.89
N GLY A 71 13.74 7.72 -3.77
CA GLY A 71 14.74 6.64 -3.66
C GLY A 71 15.55 6.67 -2.35
N ASN A 72 15.39 7.73 -1.54
CA ASN A 72 15.90 7.84 -0.18
C ASN A 72 15.09 7.03 0.86
N SER A 73 13.87 6.57 0.53
CA SER A 73 12.98 5.87 1.46
C SER A 73 13.39 4.40 1.69
N GLU A 74 13.83 3.66 0.67
CA GLU A 74 14.15 2.23 0.81
C GLU A 74 15.39 1.99 1.71
N ALA A 75 16.43 2.81 1.53
CA ALA A 75 17.65 2.73 2.33
C ALA A 75 17.42 2.97 3.83
N ARG A 76 16.38 3.75 4.17
CA ARG A 76 15.99 4.06 5.55
C ARG A 76 15.44 2.84 6.30
N PHE A 77 14.86 1.87 5.59
CA PHE A 77 14.29 0.66 6.20
C PHE A 77 15.31 -0.45 6.36
N LEU A 78 16.42 -0.44 5.60
CA LEU A 78 17.46 -1.47 5.66
C LEU A 78 17.96 -1.78 7.08
N PRO A 79 18.19 -0.80 7.98
CA PRO A 79 18.61 -1.11 9.34
C PRO A 79 17.56 -1.90 10.12
N LEU A 80 16.28 -1.51 10.02
CA LEU A 80 15.18 -2.20 10.69
C LEU A 80 14.99 -3.61 10.12
N GLU A 81 15.03 -3.76 8.80
CA GLU A 81 14.95 -5.07 8.13
C GLU A 81 16.08 -5.99 8.59
N SER A 82 17.33 -5.51 8.57
CA SER A 82 18.50 -6.28 9.01
C SER A 82 18.41 -6.72 10.47
N THR A 83 18.00 -5.81 11.38
CA THR A 83 17.82 -6.15 12.80
C THR A 83 16.70 -7.19 12.99
N LEU A 84 15.59 -7.08 12.27
CA LEU A 84 14.48 -8.05 12.33
C LEU A 84 14.91 -9.42 11.78
N GLU A 85 15.60 -9.46 10.65
CA GLU A 85 16.14 -10.68 10.05
C GLU A 85 17.11 -11.39 11.01
N GLN A 86 18.03 -10.64 11.61
CA GLN A 86 18.98 -11.18 12.59
C GLN A 86 18.26 -11.69 13.86
N PHE A 87 17.21 -11.00 14.30
CA PHE A 87 16.41 -11.41 15.46
C PHE A 87 15.69 -12.74 15.21
N GLN A 88 15.02 -12.87 14.06
CA GLN A 88 14.35 -14.12 13.65
C GLN A 88 15.34 -15.28 13.54
N GLU A 89 16.53 -15.04 12.99
CA GLU A 89 17.56 -16.07 12.86
C GLU A 89 18.12 -16.52 14.21
N ASN A 90 18.27 -15.60 15.17
CA ASN A 90 18.64 -15.95 16.53
C ASN A 90 17.56 -16.79 17.22
N ALA A 91 16.28 -16.48 17.01
CA ALA A 91 15.18 -17.30 17.51
C ALA A 91 15.19 -18.71 16.91
N ARG A 92 15.44 -18.82 15.59
CA ARG A 92 15.61 -20.10 14.89
C ARG A 92 16.75 -20.93 15.48
N HIS A 93 17.91 -20.31 15.71
CA HIS A 93 19.06 -20.98 16.34
C HIS A 93 18.74 -21.50 17.74
N ILE A 94 18.01 -20.74 18.56
CA ILE A 94 17.53 -21.21 19.87
C ILE A 94 16.61 -22.41 19.69
N GLY A 95 15.67 -22.36 18.75
CA GLY A 95 14.79 -23.50 18.45
C GLY A 95 15.56 -24.79 18.15
N ILE A 96 16.66 -24.71 17.38
CA ILE A 96 17.53 -25.86 17.11
C ILE A 96 18.23 -26.35 18.38
N ILE A 97 18.84 -25.44 19.16
CA ILE A 97 19.57 -25.80 20.38
C ILE A 97 18.64 -26.47 21.40
N VAL A 98 17.41 -25.98 21.53
CA VAL A 98 16.41 -26.53 22.45
C VAL A 98 15.89 -27.87 21.97
N SER A 99 15.70 -28.06 20.66
CA SER A 99 15.25 -29.33 20.09
C SER A 99 16.26 -30.47 20.30
N ASP A 100 17.56 -30.17 20.17
CA ASP A 100 18.67 -31.13 20.33
C ASP A 100 19.53 -30.80 21.57
N PHE A 101 18.88 -30.52 22.70
CA PHE A 101 19.58 -30.01 23.89
C PHE A 101 20.56 -31.04 24.49
N THR A 102 21.76 -30.58 24.81
CA THR A 102 22.76 -31.33 25.59
C THR A 102 23.32 -30.48 26.74
N PRO A 103 23.84 -31.07 27.82
CA PRO A 103 24.44 -30.30 28.92
C PRO A 103 25.56 -29.35 28.47
N LYS A 104 26.29 -29.70 27.40
CA LYS A 104 27.33 -28.85 26.79
C LYS A 104 26.78 -27.61 26.07
N SER A 105 25.51 -27.65 25.67
CA SER A 105 24.84 -26.55 24.96
C SER A 105 24.22 -25.49 25.88
N GLN A 106 24.17 -25.72 27.20
CA GLN A 106 23.56 -24.80 28.17
C GLN A 106 24.17 -23.39 28.13
N GLU A 107 25.50 -23.29 28.08
CA GLU A 107 26.18 -22.00 28.05
C GLU A 107 25.86 -21.23 26.77
N VAL A 108 25.88 -21.92 25.61
CA VAL A 108 25.53 -21.35 24.31
C VAL A 108 24.07 -20.90 24.27
N LEU A 109 23.16 -21.69 24.86
CA LEU A 109 21.75 -21.33 24.99
C LEU A 109 21.57 -20.05 25.80
N ASN A 110 22.22 -19.93 26.95
CA ASN A 110 22.17 -18.73 27.79
C ASN A 110 22.70 -17.49 27.03
N GLN A 111 23.81 -17.62 26.32
CA GLN A 111 24.35 -16.55 25.47
C GLN A 111 23.35 -16.13 24.38
N LYS A 112 22.67 -17.08 23.74
CA LYS A 112 21.65 -16.79 22.73
C LYS A 112 20.40 -16.14 23.32
N ILE A 113 19.96 -16.54 24.52
CA ILE A 113 18.86 -15.86 25.23
C ILE A 113 19.23 -14.40 25.51
N HIS A 114 20.44 -14.14 26.00
CA HIS A 114 20.90 -12.76 26.20
C HIS A 114 20.94 -11.96 24.89
N THR A 115 21.36 -12.60 23.79
CA THR A 115 21.34 -11.97 22.46
C THR A 115 19.92 -11.62 22.02
N MET A 116 18.91 -12.45 22.30
CA MET A 116 17.51 -12.11 22.02
C MET A 116 17.02 -10.93 22.87
N ILE A 117 17.37 -10.88 24.15
CA ILE A 117 17.00 -9.77 25.02
C ILE A 117 17.59 -8.46 24.47
N SER A 118 18.87 -8.45 24.11
CA SER A 118 19.51 -7.29 23.49
C SER A 118 18.88 -6.93 22.15
N GLY A 119 18.53 -7.90 21.31
CA GLY A 119 17.83 -7.66 20.04
C GLY A 119 16.46 -7.01 20.21
N LEU A 120 15.67 -7.42 21.22
CA LEU A 120 14.40 -6.78 21.54
C LEU A 120 14.58 -5.33 22.01
N GLN A 121 15.62 -5.07 22.82
CA GLN A 121 15.94 -3.71 23.27
C GLN A 121 16.36 -2.81 22.09
N GLU A 122 17.15 -3.34 21.17
CA GLU A 122 17.55 -2.64 19.95
C GLU A 122 16.34 -2.32 19.07
N LEU A 123 15.45 -3.29 18.79
CA LEU A 123 14.23 -3.08 18.03
C LEU A 123 13.34 -2.00 18.66
N ASN A 124 13.19 -2.02 19.98
CA ASN A 124 12.42 -0.99 20.69
C ASN A 124 13.05 0.40 20.57
N SER A 125 14.40 0.50 20.53
CA SER A 125 15.09 1.78 20.33
C SER A 125 14.91 2.34 18.91
N LEU A 126 14.76 1.47 17.91
CA LEU A 126 14.55 1.86 16.52
C LEU A 126 13.14 2.41 16.27
N LYS A 127 12.15 2.04 17.10
CA LYS A 127 10.74 2.46 16.96
C LYS A 127 10.56 3.95 16.66
N ASN A 128 11.24 4.82 17.41
CA ASN A 128 11.05 6.28 17.30
C ASN A 128 11.52 6.84 15.95
N LYS A 129 12.44 6.15 15.26
CA LYS A 129 12.95 6.54 13.94
C LYS A 129 11.93 6.39 12.82
N TYR A 130 10.78 5.74 13.07
CA TYR A 130 9.74 5.45 12.08
C TYR A 130 8.37 5.99 12.50
N SER A 131 8.33 6.97 13.42
CA SER A 131 7.10 7.53 14.01
C SER A 131 6.24 8.34 13.04
N ASP A 132 6.83 8.81 11.94
CA ASP A 132 6.19 9.48 10.81
C ASP A 132 5.38 8.54 9.92
N ILE A 133 5.62 7.23 10.01
CA ILE A 133 4.95 6.23 9.18
C ILE A 133 3.70 5.74 9.90
N ARG A 134 2.54 5.89 9.24
CA ARG A 134 1.27 5.33 9.72
C ARG A 134 0.90 4.09 8.93
N VAL A 135 0.78 2.97 9.64
CA VAL A 135 0.33 1.70 9.07
C VAL A 135 -1.17 1.56 9.32
N PRO A 136 -2.01 1.43 8.27
CA PRO A 136 -3.44 1.16 8.44
C PRO A 136 -3.66 -0.18 9.16
N LEU A 137 -4.64 -0.22 10.07
CA LEU A 137 -4.90 -1.41 10.89
C LEU A 137 -5.42 -2.57 10.05
N GLU A 138 -6.15 -2.29 8.97
CA GLU A 138 -6.69 -3.29 8.03
C GLU A 138 -5.58 -4.08 7.30
N VAL A 139 -4.36 -3.54 7.26
CA VAL A 139 -3.19 -4.27 6.75
C VAL A 139 -2.80 -5.40 7.72
N LEU A 140 -2.99 -5.22 9.03
CA LEU A 140 -2.71 -6.25 10.03
C LEU A 140 -3.65 -7.45 9.86
N ASP A 141 -4.93 -7.21 9.57
CA ASP A 141 -5.88 -8.29 9.26
C ASP A 141 -5.40 -9.15 8.07
N SER A 142 -4.84 -8.49 7.04
CA SER A 142 -4.26 -9.19 5.89
C SER A 142 -3.03 -10.01 6.26
N LEU A 143 -2.19 -9.52 7.18
CA LEU A 143 -1.00 -10.22 7.66
C LEU A 143 -1.35 -11.42 8.53
N ASP A 144 -2.32 -11.27 9.44
CA ASP A 144 -2.77 -12.34 10.35
C ASP A 144 -3.39 -13.52 9.58
N GLU A 145 -4.05 -13.23 8.46
CA GLU A 145 -4.56 -14.24 7.53
C GLU A 145 -3.48 -14.83 6.59
N GLY A 146 -2.25 -14.33 6.69
CA GLY A 146 -1.12 -14.71 5.84
C GLY A 146 -1.27 -14.33 4.37
N LYS A 147 -2.06 -13.30 4.07
CA LYS A 147 -2.24 -12.73 2.73
C LYS A 147 -1.17 -11.69 2.45
N ASN A 148 -0.91 -11.44 1.16
CA ASN A 148 -0.01 -10.38 0.73
C ASN A 148 -0.59 -8.98 1.09
N PRO A 149 0.11 -8.15 1.90
CA PRO A 149 -0.31 -6.78 2.22
C PRO A 149 -0.60 -5.90 1.00
N GLN A 150 0.02 -6.17 -0.14
CA GLN A 150 -0.23 -5.43 -1.38
C GLN A 150 -1.67 -5.60 -1.90
N MET A 151 -2.37 -6.65 -1.47
CA MET A 151 -3.79 -6.83 -1.76
C MET A 151 -4.66 -5.76 -1.10
N TYR A 152 -4.28 -5.29 0.09
CA TYR A 152 -4.94 -4.15 0.73
C TYR A 152 -4.76 -2.89 -0.12
N THR A 153 -3.52 -2.59 -0.53
CA THR A 153 -3.23 -1.45 -1.41
C THR A 153 -4.02 -1.53 -2.72
N ALA A 154 -4.05 -2.71 -3.35
CA ALA A 154 -4.83 -2.93 -4.57
C ALA A 154 -6.34 -2.68 -4.36
N THR A 155 -6.90 -3.20 -3.27
CA THR A 155 -8.32 -3.01 -2.93
C THR A 155 -8.63 -1.54 -2.65
N CYS A 156 -7.73 -0.82 -1.97
CA CYS A 156 -7.90 0.61 -1.70
C CYS A 156 -7.90 1.44 -2.98
N LEU A 157 -6.96 1.15 -3.91
CA LEU A 157 -6.92 1.79 -5.22
C LEU A 157 -8.18 1.51 -6.04
N GLU A 158 -8.66 0.26 -6.05
CA GLU A 158 -9.89 -0.11 -6.75
C GLU A 158 -11.13 0.61 -6.19
N ARG A 159 -11.29 0.65 -4.85
CA ARG A 159 -12.37 1.40 -4.20
C ARG A 159 -12.30 2.88 -4.53
N THR A 160 -11.11 3.46 -4.51
CA THR A 160 -10.88 4.86 -4.86
C THR A 160 -11.28 5.15 -6.30
N LEU A 161 -10.88 4.26 -7.23
CA LEU A 161 -11.25 4.37 -8.65
C LEU A 161 -12.76 4.30 -8.85
N LEU A 162 -13.43 3.32 -8.24
CA LEU A 162 -14.89 3.19 -8.31
C LEU A 162 -15.59 4.42 -7.74
N LYS A 163 -15.11 4.94 -6.60
CA LYS A 163 -15.69 6.11 -5.97
C LYS A 163 -15.49 7.37 -6.81
N ASN A 164 -14.31 7.53 -7.41
CA ASN A 164 -14.03 8.64 -8.32
C ASN A 164 -14.97 8.60 -9.55
N LYS A 165 -15.15 7.44 -10.18
CA LYS A 165 -16.11 7.26 -11.28
C LYS A 165 -17.55 7.59 -10.85
N GLU A 166 -17.97 7.11 -9.68
CA GLU A 166 -19.30 7.40 -9.12
C GLU A 166 -19.51 8.92 -8.92
N VAL A 167 -18.54 9.60 -8.29
CA VAL A 167 -18.61 11.04 -8.01
C VAL A 167 -18.61 11.84 -9.30
N ASN A 168 -17.77 11.49 -10.27
CA ASN A 168 -17.77 12.13 -11.60
C ASN A 168 -19.11 11.94 -12.32
N GLY A 169 -19.72 10.76 -12.23
CA GLY A 169 -21.06 10.52 -12.75
C GLY A 169 -22.12 11.43 -12.11
N LYS A 170 -22.04 11.64 -10.79
CA LYS A 170 -22.93 12.58 -10.07
C LYS A 170 -22.71 14.02 -10.52
N ILE A 171 -21.46 14.47 -10.65
CA ILE A 171 -21.13 15.81 -11.15
C ILE A 171 -21.74 16.04 -12.53
N GLU A 172 -21.62 15.06 -13.43
CA GLU A 172 -22.18 15.17 -14.77
C GLU A 172 -23.72 15.21 -14.77
N LEU A 173 -24.36 14.42 -13.89
CA LEU A 173 -25.80 14.48 -13.71
C LEU A 173 -26.26 15.86 -13.20
N TYR A 174 -25.55 16.42 -12.21
CA TYR A 174 -25.85 17.76 -11.70
C TYR A 174 -25.66 18.83 -12.77
N ARG A 175 -24.62 18.73 -13.61
CA ARG A 175 -24.42 19.64 -14.75
C ARG A 175 -25.58 19.58 -15.74
N LYS A 176 -26.05 18.38 -16.07
CA LYS A 176 -27.20 18.18 -16.97
C LYS A 176 -28.51 18.70 -16.37
N LEU A 177 -28.78 18.39 -15.10
CA LEU A 177 -29.94 18.89 -14.38
C LEU A 177 -29.93 20.42 -14.35
N HIS A 178 -28.78 21.01 -14.02
CA HIS A 178 -28.61 22.45 -14.04
C HIS A 178 -28.91 23.06 -15.41
N ALA A 179 -28.39 22.48 -16.50
CA ALA A 179 -28.67 22.94 -17.85
C ALA A 179 -30.16 22.88 -18.19
N LYS A 180 -30.85 21.80 -17.82
CA LYS A 180 -32.29 21.62 -18.05
C LYS A 180 -33.16 22.58 -17.24
N LEU A 181 -32.81 22.82 -15.99
CA LEU A 181 -33.49 23.82 -15.16
C LEU A 181 -33.32 25.23 -15.74
N LEU A 182 -32.11 25.57 -16.22
CA LEU A 182 -31.82 26.87 -16.84
C LEU A 182 -32.56 27.06 -18.18
N GLU A 183 -32.80 25.97 -18.91
CA GLU A 183 -33.60 25.95 -20.14
C GLU A 183 -35.08 26.21 -19.82
N ALA A 184 -35.67 25.42 -18.92
CA ALA A 184 -37.08 25.58 -18.50
C ALA A 184 -37.35 26.96 -17.87
N LEU A 185 -36.43 27.47 -17.06
CA LEU A 185 -36.54 28.80 -16.47
C LEU A 185 -36.47 29.91 -17.53
N GLY A 186 -35.69 29.70 -18.59
CA GLY A 186 -35.58 30.63 -19.71
C GLY A 186 -36.86 30.71 -20.55
N GLU A 187 -37.65 29.64 -20.60
CA GLU A 187 -38.95 29.61 -21.27
C GLU A 187 -40.04 30.30 -20.44
N GLU A 188 -40.09 30.04 -19.13
CA GLU A 188 -41.13 30.59 -18.24
C GLU A 188 -40.85 32.03 -17.80
N MET A 189 -39.58 32.37 -17.53
CA MET A 189 -39.13 33.65 -16.95
C MET A 189 -37.84 34.15 -17.61
N PRO A 190 -37.91 34.70 -18.83
CA PRO A 190 -36.73 35.05 -19.63
C PRO A 190 -35.92 36.22 -19.07
N ALA A 191 -36.56 37.23 -18.46
CA ALA A 191 -35.87 38.42 -17.94
C ALA A 191 -35.02 38.11 -16.71
N GLU A 192 -35.57 37.33 -15.79
CA GLU A 192 -34.94 36.85 -14.55
C GLU A 192 -33.80 35.88 -14.86
N THR A 193 -33.98 35.00 -15.85
CA THR A 193 -32.94 34.06 -16.30
C THR A 193 -31.74 34.77 -16.90
N LEU A 194 -31.96 35.85 -17.67
CA LEU A 194 -30.91 36.71 -18.21
C LEU A 194 -30.11 37.38 -17.08
N LEU A 195 -30.81 37.92 -16.07
CA LEU A 195 -30.18 38.54 -14.89
C LEU A 195 -29.33 37.50 -14.11
N TYR A 196 -29.84 36.29 -13.91
CA TYR A 196 -29.11 35.20 -13.26
C TYR A 196 -27.82 34.83 -14.00
N ARG A 197 -27.88 34.67 -15.34
CA ARG A 197 -26.70 34.33 -16.16
C ARG A 197 -25.63 35.42 -16.08
N GLN A 198 -26.02 36.69 -16.09
CA GLN A 198 -25.09 37.81 -15.95
C GLN A 198 -24.37 37.79 -14.60
N ASN A 199 -25.11 37.57 -13.50
CA ASN A 199 -24.53 37.53 -12.16
C ASN A 199 -23.64 36.30 -11.94
N ARG A 200 -23.98 35.15 -12.53
CA ARG A 200 -23.19 33.91 -12.38
C ARG A 200 -21.81 34.00 -13.04
N ASN A 201 -21.70 34.66 -14.19
CA ASN A 201 -20.42 34.83 -14.88
C ASN A 201 -19.43 35.73 -14.10
N LEU A 202 -19.90 36.41 -13.05
CA LEU A 202 -19.06 37.18 -12.11
C LEU A 202 -18.52 36.33 -10.96
N ILE A 203 -19.02 35.10 -10.77
CA ILE A 203 -18.56 34.19 -9.72
C ILE A 203 -17.43 33.32 -10.30
N PRO A 204 -16.16 33.51 -9.89
CA PRO A 204 -15.07 32.69 -10.37
C PRO A 204 -15.26 31.22 -9.94
N SER A 205 -14.83 30.30 -10.82
CA SER A 205 -14.89 28.84 -10.64
C SER A 205 -14.14 28.28 -9.41
N ASN A 206 -13.45 29.14 -8.65
CA ASN A 206 -12.65 28.80 -7.47
C ASN A 206 -13.32 29.20 -6.13
N SER A 207 -14.62 29.50 -6.12
CA SER A 207 -15.32 29.65 -4.84
C SER A 207 -15.47 28.29 -4.17
N GLU A 208 -14.77 28.09 -3.04
CA GLU A 208 -14.92 26.89 -2.21
C GLU A 208 -16.42 26.64 -1.92
N PRO A 209 -16.89 25.38 -1.96
CA PRO A 209 -18.24 25.07 -1.53
C PRO A 209 -18.41 25.51 -0.06
N PRO A 210 -19.59 26.03 0.33
CA PRO A 210 -19.82 26.46 1.71
C PRO A 210 -19.55 25.27 2.64
N ARG A 211 -18.68 25.46 3.62
CA ARG A 211 -18.47 24.45 4.66
C ARG A 211 -19.79 24.27 5.41
N GLU A 212 -20.35 23.06 5.33
CA GLU A 212 -21.49 22.66 6.14
C GLU A 212 -21.10 22.81 7.62
N THR A 213 -21.84 23.66 8.34
CA THR A 213 -21.82 23.80 9.79
C THR A 213 -22.67 22.72 10.45
#